data_AF-A0A9E5FC28-F1
#
_entry.id   AF-A0A9E5FC28-F1
#
_cell.length_a   1.000
_cell.length_b   1.000
_cell.length_c   1.000
_cell.angle_alpha   90.00
_cell.angle_beta   90.00
_cell.angle_gamma   90.00
#
_symmetry.space_group_name_H-M   'P 1'
#
loop_
_entity.id
_entity.type
_entity.pdbx_description
1 polymer ?
#
loop_
_entity_poly.entity_id
_entity_poly.type
_entity_poly.pdbx_seq_one_letter_code
_entity_poly.pdbx_strand_id
1 'polypeptide(L)'
;MSFIIVLARANQACHEIARFFCSPCVRHTIDHNDFASATFFFKGDRLIMRQFLSPAIVAIMLGGLAIAADVPALVKQLKSSNPEDRREAATALGKMSSDAKPAVGALVTALGDQDKFVRRFAAQALGEIGPDAKGGVKGLSVVLAKPNESKEVQQAAAIALGHIGTDGLPALIGALKDKKLDPSVRSKAAEGLGLLGSGAGSAVPELTKALGDTEVRMAAIGALSQMGPTAKESQKALSAIAEDKKNRRDKALLGAVKDALKKVKG
;
A
#
# COMPACT_ATOMS: atom_id res chain seq x y z
N MET A 1 15.40 13.62 31.44
CA MET A 1 15.47 12.20 31.88
C MET A 1 14.67 11.27 30.94
N SER A 2 14.84 11.38 29.62
CA SER A 2 14.09 10.53 28.66
C SER A 2 14.96 9.99 27.51
N PHE A 3 16.28 10.15 27.58
CA PHE A 3 17.22 9.63 26.58
C PHE A 3 17.92 8.33 27.01
N ILE A 4 17.73 7.87 28.26
CA ILE A 4 18.41 6.68 28.81
C ILE A 4 17.62 5.38 28.53
N ILE A 5 16.32 5.47 28.24
CA ILE A 5 15.46 4.27 28.09
C ILE A 5 15.56 3.64 26.68
N VAL A 6 15.93 4.41 25.65
CA VAL A 6 16.05 3.88 24.28
C VAL A 6 17.32 3.03 24.10
N LEU A 7 18.40 3.34 24.83
CA LEU A 7 19.64 2.54 24.80
C LEU A 7 19.48 1.18 25.49
N ALA A 8 18.54 1.04 26.43
CA ALA A 8 18.31 -0.22 27.14
C ALA A 8 17.66 -1.31 26.27
N ARG A 9 16.90 -0.95 25.23
CA ARG A 9 16.28 -1.92 24.30
C ARG A 9 17.17 -2.35 23.14
N ALA A 10 18.17 -1.54 22.77
CA ALA A 10 19.18 -1.94 21.79
C ALA A 10 20.19 -2.94 22.38
N ASN A 11 20.47 -2.84 23.69
CA ASN A 11 21.42 -3.73 24.36
C ASN A 11 20.91 -5.17 24.54
N GLN A 12 19.58 -5.38 24.45
CA GLN A 12 18.97 -6.71 24.58
C GLN A 12 19.01 -7.51 23.28
N ALA A 13 19.13 -6.85 22.12
CA ALA A 13 19.29 -7.48 20.81
C ALA A 13 20.75 -7.87 20.51
N CYS A 14 21.74 -7.19 21.09
CA CYS A 14 23.15 -7.56 20.95
C CYS A 14 23.53 -8.81 21.76
N HIS A 15 22.73 -9.21 22.76
CA HIS A 15 23.03 -10.37 23.61
C HIS A 15 22.64 -11.72 22.99
N GLU A 16 21.83 -11.74 21.93
CA GLU A 16 21.42 -12.97 21.23
C GLU A 16 22.35 -13.33 20.06
N ILE A 17 23.10 -12.37 19.52
CA ILE A 17 24.02 -12.59 18.38
C ILE A 17 25.39 -13.13 18.83
N ALA A 18 25.73 -13.01 20.12
CA ALA A 18 27.00 -13.49 20.68
C ALA A 18 27.02 -15.00 21.04
N ARG A 19 26.00 -15.79 20.66
CA ARG A 19 25.94 -17.24 20.96
C ARG A 19 26.40 -18.17 19.82
N PHE A 20 26.83 -17.64 18.68
CA PHE A 20 27.12 -18.49 17.50
C PHE A 20 28.58 -18.66 17.11
N PHE A 21 29.56 -18.16 17.88
CA PHE A 21 30.97 -18.43 17.60
C PHE A 21 31.77 -18.83 18.85
N CYS A 22 32.22 -20.10 18.82
CA CYS A 22 33.41 -20.67 19.46
C CYS A 22 33.49 -20.79 21.01
N SER A 23 33.48 -22.05 21.46
CA SER A 23 34.43 -22.57 22.46
C SER A 23 35.41 -23.51 21.75
N PRO A 24 36.60 -23.85 22.30
CA PRO A 24 37.12 -23.55 23.64
C PRO A 24 38.52 -22.91 23.62
N CYS A 25 39.11 -22.72 24.81
CA CYS A 25 40.52 -22.37 25.09
C CYS A 25 40.84 -20.88 25.25
N VAL A 26 40.80 -20.40 26.50
CA VAL A 26 41.98 -20.14 27.36
C VAL A 26 41.47 -19.32 28.53
N ARG A 27 41.64 -19.90 29.72
CA ARG A 27 41.29 -19.35 31.02
C ARG A 27 42.45 -18.49 31.47
N HIS A 28 42.32 -17.18 31.48
CA HIS A 28 43.15 -16.31 32.33
C HIS A 28 42.34 -15.10 32.77
N THR A 29 42.16 -15.02 34.08
CA THR A 29 41.68 -13.86 34.84
C THR A 29 42.61 -12.68 34.59
N ILE A 30 42.08 -11.55 34.12
CA ILE A 30 42.78 -10.27 34.16
C ILE A 30 42.05 -9.38 35.15
N ASP A 31 42.81 -9.03 36.19
CA ASP A 31 42.48 -8.17 37.31
C ASP A 31 42.57 -6.69 36.91
N HIS A 32 41.81 -5.85 37.60
CA HIS A 32 41.77 -4.40 37.42
C HIS A 32 42.88 -3.74 38.24
N ASN A 33 44.02 -3.47 37.62
CA ASN A 33 44.95 -2.36 37.90
C ASN A 33 46.32 -2.72 37.31
N ASP A 34 46.75 -2.02 36.26
CA ASP A 34 48.00 -1.27 36.40
C ASP A 34 48.20 -0.30 35.23
N PHE A 35 48.49 0.92 35.63
CA PHE A 35 48.96 2.01 34.79
C PHE A 35 50.47 1.87 34.62
N ALA A 36 50.97 2.43 33.52
CA ALA A 36 52.34 2.86 33.29
C ALA A 36 53.32 1.91 32.56
N SER A 37 53.78 2.45 31.42
CA SER A 37 55.14 2.38 30.89
C SER A 37 55.72 1.02 30.52
N ALA A 38 55.73 0.73 29.22
CA ALA A 38 56.80 -0.05 28.61
C ALA A 38 57.12 0.48 27.21
N THR A 39 58.31 1.06 27.10
CA THR A 39 58.99 1.48 25.88
C THR A 39 59.13 0.30 24.90
N PHE A 40 58.65 0.50 23.66
CA PHE A 40 58.77 -0.48 22.58
C PHE A 40 60.19 -0.53 22.03
N PHE A 41 60.83 -1.71 22.12
CA PHE A 41 62.07 -2.05 21.42
C PHE A 41 61.70 -2.64 20.05
N PHE A 42 62.12 -1.97 18.97
CA PHE A 42 61.85 -2.38 17.59
C PHE A 42 62.82 -3.46 17.11
N LYS A 43 62.31 -4.54 16.51
CA LYS A 43 63.07 -5.33 15.52
C LYS A 43 62.13 -6.01 14.52
N GLY A 44 62.28 -5.66 13.24
CA GLY A 44 61.97 -6.54 12.11
C GLY A 44 60.62 -6.35 11.40
N ASP A 45 60.63 -5.51 10.37
CA ASP A 45 59.98 -5.63 9.05
C ASP A 45 58.69 -6.45 8.89
N ARG A 46 57.57 -5.73 8.76
CA ARG A 46 56.57 -5.95 7.70
C ARG A 46 55.61 -4.75 7.63
N LEU A 47 55.64 -4.03 6.52
CA LEU A 47 54.65 -3.01 6.18
C LEU A 47 53.25 -3.63 6.11
N ILE A 48 52.38 -3.29 7.05
CA ILE A 48 50.92 -3.43 6.87
C ILE A 48 50.34 -2.03 7.05
N MET A 49 49.96 -1.45 5.91
CA MET A 49 49.30 -0.16 5.78
C MET A 49 47.97 -0.18 6.56
N ARG A 50 48.01 0.23 7.83
CA ARG A 50 46.80 0.41 8.67
C ARG A 50 46.37 1.86 8.57
N GLN A 51 45.69 2.21 7.48
CA GLN A 51 44.97 3.47 7.36
C GLN A 51 43.75 3.40 8.28
N PHE A 52 43.92 3.81 9.54
CA PHE A 52 42.81 4.01 10.47
C PHE A 52 42.03 5.25 10.03
N LEU A 53 41.06 5.09 9.14
CA LEU A 53 39.96 6.04 9.05
C LEU A 53 39.21 5.97 10.38
N SER A 54 39.21 7.09 11.11
CA SER A 54 38.50 7.22 12.39
C SER A 54 37.06 6.69 12.27
N PRO A 55 36.50 6.00 13.28
CA PRO A 55 35.09 5.60 13.27
C PRO A 55 34.12 6.76 13.04
N ALA A 56 34.55 7.99 13.33
CA ALA A 56 33.82 9.22 12.99
C ALA A 56 33.66 9.44 11.48
N ILE A 57 34.64 9.03 10.66
CA ILE A 57 34.59 9.16 9.20
C ILE A 57 33.69 8.06 8.60
N VAL A 58 33.69 6.85 9.16
CA VAL A 58 32.75 5.79 8.77
C VAL A 58 31.30 6.20 9.07
N ALA A 59 31.05 6.90 10.18
CA ALA A 59 29.73 7.44 10.51
C ALA A 59 29.27 8.58 9.56
N ILE A 60 30.20 9.38 9.02
CA ILE A 60 29.90 10.42 8.03
C ILE A 60 29.68 9.80 6.63
N MET A 61 30.38 8.72 6.29
CA MET A 61 30.18 7.97 5.02
C MET A 61 28.89 7.14 5.04
N LEU A 62 28.41 6.75 6.22
CA LEU A 62 27.04 6.25 6.46
C LEU A 62 26.02 7.37 6.71
N GLY A 63 26.46 8.64 6.64
CA GLY A 63 25.65 9.86 6.71
C GLY A 63 24.90 10.18 5.42
N GLY A 64 24.77 9.21 4.51
CA GLY A 64 23.70 9.20 3.53
C GLY A 64 22.38 8.96 4.27
N LEU A 65 21.84 10.02 4.87
CA LEU A 65 20.62 10.03 5.65
C LEU A 65 19.41 9.70 4.75
N ALA A 66 19.27 8.43 4.36
CA ALA A 66 17.95 7.85 4.19
C ALA A 66 17.36 7.84 5.61
N ILE A 67 16.73 8.95 6.01
CA ILE A 67 15.78 8.92 7.10
C ILE A 67 14.76 7.89 6.64
N ALA A 68 14.77 6.69 7.22
CA ALA A 68 13.60 5.84 7.19
C ALA A 68 12.52 6.70 7.84
N ALA A 69 11.71 7.36 7.01
CA ALA A 69 10.76 8.34 7.49
C ALA A 69 9.74 7.57 8.33
N ASP A 70 9.82 7.73 9.64
CA ASP A 70 8.91 7.07 10.57
C ASP A 70 7.51 7.72 10.44
N VAL A 71 6.46 6.93 10.70
CA VAL A 71 5.06 7.32 10.53
C VAL A 71 4.73 8.68 11.16
N PRO A 72 5.20 9.03 12.39
CA PRO A 72 4.91 10.33 12.99
C PRO A 72 5.48 11.52 12.21
N ALA A 73 6.66 11.36 11.61
CA ALA A 73 7.30 12.41 10.81
C ALA A 73 6.50 12.66 9.53
N LEU A 74 6.07 11.60 8.84
CA LEU A 74 5.23 11.69 7.65
C LEU A 74 3.84 12.28 7.97
N VAL A 75 3.24 11.91 9.11
CA VAL A 75 1.98 12.52 9.57
C VAL A 75 2.11 14.02 9.83
N LYS A 76 3.27 14.47 10.31
CA LYS A 76 3.57 15.91 10.44
C LYS A 76 3.74 16.55 9.06
N GLN A 77 4.42 15.89 8.15
CA GLN A 77 4.66 16.38 6.78
C GLN A 77 3.36 16.49 5.95
N LEU A 78 2.35 15.65 6.22
CA LEU A 78 0.99 15.80 5.67
C LEU A 78 0.33 17.15 6.02
N LYS A 79 0.88 17.91 6.96
CA LYS A 79 0.39 19.25 7.35
C LYS A 79 1.30 20.39 6.86
N SER A 80 2.28 20.09 6.00
CA SER A 80 3.17 21.11 5.42
C SER A 80 2.40 22.14 4.60
N SER A 81 2.88 23.38 4.58
CA SER A 81 2.34 24.42 3.70
C SER A 81 2.57 24.09 2.22
N ASN A 82 3.68 23.41 1.90
CA ASN A 82 4.01 23.01 0.54
C ASN A 82 3.18 21.78 0.13
N PRO A 83 2.36 21.86 -0.94
CA PRO A 83 1.60 20.71 -1.43
C PRO A 83 2.49 19.53 -1.87
N GLU A 84 3.70 19.77 -2.39
CA GLU A 84 4.58 18.66 -2.78
C GLU A 84 4.99 17.81 -1.57
N ASP A 85 5.40 18.44 -0.47
CA ASP A 85 5.73 17.73 0.77
C ASP A 85 4.55 16.87 1.25
N ARG A 86 3.31 17.38 1.15
CA ARG A 86 2.11 16.63 1.55
C ARG A 86 1.86 15.42 0.65
N ARG A 87 2.08 15.56 -0.67
CA ARG A 87 1.95 14.45 -1.63
C ARG A 87 3.01 13.38 -1.40
N GLU A 88 4.25 13.80 -1.18
CA GLU A 88 5.36 12.90 -0.85
C GLU A 88 5.08 12.13 0.43
N ALA A 89 4.57 12.81 1.46
CA ALA A 89 4.19 12.17 2.71
C ALA A 89 3.08 11.13 2.53
N ALA A 90 2.02 11.46 1.79
CA ALA A 90 0.96 10.51 1.48
C ALA A 90 1.50 9.29 0.69
N THR A 91 2.36 9.53 -0.29
CA THR A 91 2.97 8.47 -1.10
C THR A 91 3.88 7.57 -0.27
N ALA A 92 4.70 8.15 0.61
CA ALA A 92 5.57 7.39 1.49
C ALA A 92 4.76 6.52 2.46
N LEU A 93 3.70 7.07 3.05
CA LEU A 93 2.79 6.32 3.92
C LEU A 93 2.10 5.16 3.18
N GLY A 94 1.70 5.36 1.93
CA GLY A 94 1.15 4.28 1.11
C GLY A 94 2.14 3.13 0.87
N LYS A 95 3.40 3.46 0.55
CA LYS A 95 4.48 2.47 0.35
C LYS A 95 4.83 1.68 1.61
N MET A 96 4.50 2.18 2.79
CA MET A 96 4.66 1.46 4.06
C MET A 96 3.54 0.44 4.30
N SER A 97 2.47 0.46 3.50
CA SER A 97 1.35 -0.49 3.59
C SER A 97 0.79 -0.58 5.02
N SER A 98 0.65 -1.79 5.58
CA SER A 98 0.09 -2.00 6.93
C SER A 98 0.83 -1.24 8.04
N ASP A 99 2.12 -0.95 7.88
CA ASP A 99 2.92 -0.26 8.90
C ASP A 99 2.44 1.20 9.09
N ALA A 100 1.80 1.79 8.07
CA ALA A 100 1.20 3.12 8.12
C ALA A 100 -0.20 3.16 8.74
N LYS A 101 -0.71 2.06 9.32
CA LYS A 101 -2.00 2.04 10.03
C LYS A 101 -2.21 3.22 11.02
N PRO A 102 -1.21 3.66 11.81
CA PRO A 102 -1.39 4.82 12.70
C PRO A 102 -1.67 6.14 11.95
N ALA A 103 -1.30 6.25 10.67
CA ALA A 103 -1.53 7.44 9.85
C ALA A 103 -2.91 7.50 9.20
N VAL A 104 -3.75 6.46 9.31
CA VAL A 104 -5.08 6.40 8.66
C VAL A 104 -5.91 7.65 8.96
N GLY A 105 -5.96 8.11 10.21
CA GLY A 105 -6.70 9.33 10.57
C GLY A 105 -6.16 10.60 9.90
N ALA A 106 -4.84 10.70 9.74
CA ALA A 106 -4.21 11.83 9.05
C ALA A 106 -4.47 11.78 7.53
N LEU A 107 -4.39 10.60 6.92
CA LEU A 107 -4.73 10.40 5.51
C LEU A 107 -6.20 10.69 5.22
N VAL A 108 -7.12 10.30 6.13
CA VAL A 108 -8.54 10.66 6.02
C VAL A 108 -8.74 12.18 6.07
N THR A 109 -7.95 12.89 6.88
CA THR A 109 -7.98 14.36 6.89
C THR A 109 -7.47 14.93 5.55
N ALA A 110 -6.41 14.34 4.98
CA ALA A 110 -5.83 14.72 3.69
C ALA A 110 -6.76 14.46 2.49
N LEU A 111 -7.80 13.62 2.62
CA LEU A 111 -8.87 13.52 1.62
C LEU A 111 -9.65 14.83 1.43
N GLY A 112 -9.58 15.75 2.40
CA GLY A 112 -10.17 17.09 2.33
C GLY A 112 -9.21 18.18 1.87
N ASP A 113 -8.00 17.84 1.42
CA ASP A 113 -6.98 18.82 1.04
C ASP A 113 -7.44 19.70 -0.13
N GLN A 114 -6.93 20.93 -0.19
CA GLN A 114 -7.20 21.86 -1.30
C GLN A 114 -6.59 21.36 -2.61
N ASP A 115 -5.42 20.73 -2.53
CA ASP A 115 -4.70 20.16 -3.66
C ASP A 115 -5.27 18.79 -4.05
N LYS A 116 -5.70 18.66 -5.31
CA LYS A 116 -6.31 17.43 -5.82
C LYS A 116 -5.35 16.23 -5.83
N PHE A 117 -4.04 16.47 -6.00
CA PHE A 117 -3.08 15.39 -6.01
C PHE A 117 -2.83 14.89 -4.59
N VAL A 118 -2.81 15.77 -3.59
CA VAL A 118 -2.79 15.35 -2.17
C VAL A 118 -4.00 14.47 -1.87
N ARG A 119 -5.21 14.89 -2.27
CA ARG A 119 -6.42 14.05 -2.11
C ARG A 119 -6.30 12.69 -2.79
N ARG A 120 -5.79 12.66 -4.02
CA ARG A 120 -5.58 11.42 -4.79
C ARG A 120 -4.59 10.48 -4.10
N PHE A 121 -3.42 11.00 -3.71
CA PHE A 121 -2.40 10.19 -3.05
C PHE A 121 -2.83 9.73 -1.66
N ALA A 122 -3.60 10.55 -0.93
CA ALA A 122 -4.20 10.13 0.33
C ALA A 122 -5.19 8.97 0.13
N ALA A 123 -6.04 9.03 -0.90
CA ALA A 123 -6.94 7.94 -1.24
C ALA A 123 -6.18 6.67 -1.63
N GLN A 124 -5.16 6.79 -2.48
CA GLN A 124 -4.30 5.67 -2.88
C GLN A 124 -3.60 5.04 -1.67
N ALA A 125 -3.00 5.85 -0.80
CA ALA A 125 -2.32 5.38 0.40
C ALA A 125 -3.26 4.62 1.34
N LEU A 126 -4.51 5.08 1.52
CA LEU A 126 -5.52 4.33 2.27
C LEU A 126 -5.83 2.97 1.63
N GLY A 127 -5.82 2.88 0.30
CA GLY A 127 -5.94 1.61 -0.42
C GLY A 127 -4.71 0.70 -0.28
N GLU A 128 -3.51 1.26 -0.26
CA GLU A 128 -2.25 0.51 -0.10
C GLU A 128 -2.04 -0.01 1.32
N ILE A 129 -2.52 0.72 2.33
CA ILE A 129 -2.64 0.21 3.72
C ILE A 129 -3.60 -0.98 3.78
N GLY A 130 -4.59 -1.03 2.89
CA GLY A 130 -5.50 -2.16 2.74
C GLY A 130 -6.49 -2.28 3.91
N PRO A 131 -6.80 -3.50 4.40
CA PRO A 131 -7.83 -3.72 5.42
C PRO A 131 -7.64 -2.95 6.73
N ASP A 132 -6.39 -2.62 7.08
CA ASP A 132 -6.07 -1.82 8.26
C ASP A 132 -6.57 -0.36 8.18
N ALA A 133 -6.89 0.12 6.96
CA ALA A 133 -7.47 1.44 6.72
C ALA A 133 -9.01 1.46 6.76
N LYS A 134 -9.67 0.48 7.41
CA LYS A 134 -11.13 0.44 7.61
C LYS A 134 -11.71 1.76 8.15
N GLY A 135 -10.97 2.47 9.01
CA GLY A 135 -11.36 3.79 9.51
C GLY A 135 -11.54 4.88 8.43
N GLY A 136 -10.97 4.68 7.23
CA GLY A 136 -11.05 5.60 6.10
C GLY A 136 -12.21 5.37 5.14
N VAL A 137 -12.97 4.26 5.27
CA VAL A 137 -14.06 3.89 4.35
C VAL A 137 -15.08 5.01 4.20
N LYS A 138 -15.51 5.65 5.30
CA LYS A 138 -16.48 6.75 5.26
C LYS A 138 -15.94 7.96 4.49
N GLY A 139 -14.67 8.33 4.71
CA GLY A 139 -14.03 9.44 4.00
C GLY A 139 -13.92 9.17 2.50
N LEU A 140 -13.48 7.97 2.12
CA LEU A 140 -13.38 7.55 0.72
C LEU A 140 -14.76 7.50 0.04
N SER A 141 -15.79 7.05 0.75
CA SER A 141 -17.17 7.02 0.23
C SER A 141 -17.70 8.42 -0.08
N VAL A 142 -17.40 9.40 0.78
CA VAL A 142 -17.76 10.81 0.54
C VAL A 142 -17.04 11.34 -0.69
N VAL A 143 -15.73 11.10 -0.81
CA VAL A 143 -14.93 11.54 -1.96
C VAL A 143 -15.44 10.93 -3.26
N LEU A 144 -15.76 9.63 -3.26
CA LEU A 144 -16.27 8.93 -4.44
C LEU A 144 -17.59 9.51 -4.93
N ALA A 145 -18.50 9.87 -4.02
CA ALA A 145 -19.81 10.42 -4.36
C ALA A 145 -19.83 11.97 -4.51
N LYS A 146 -18.70 12.64 -4.29
CA LYS A 146 -18.64 14.11 -4.26
C LYS A 146 -18.86 14.72 -5.65
N PRO A 147 -19.84 15.63 -5.82
CA PRO A 147 -20.02 16.35 -7.07
C PRO A 147 -18.80 17.22 -7.40
N ASN A 148 -18.48 17.36 -8.69
CA ASN A 148 -17.38 18.18 -9.20
C ASN A 148 -15.98 17.83 -8.64
N GLU A 149 -15.81 16.64 -8.09
CA GLU A 149 -14.50 16.14 -7.69
C GLU A 149 -13.69 15.70 -8.93
N SER A 150 -12.36 15.70 -8.81
CA SER A 150 -11.48 15.21 -9.86
C SER A 150 -11.72 13.70 -10.08
N LYS A 151 -11.87 13.30 -11.35
CA LYS A 151 -12.10 11.91 -11.74
C LYS A 151 -10.98 11.01 -11.22
N GLU A 152 -9.74 11.49 -11.26
CA GLU A 152 -8.57 10.77 -10.77
C GLU A 152 -8.64 10.51 -9.26
N VAL A 153 -9.18 11.46 -8.49
CA VAL A 153 -9.40 11.31 -7.04
C VAL A 153 -10.52 10.31 -6.77
N GLN A 154 -11.64 10.38 -7.51
CA GLN A 154 -12.75 9.45 -7.38
C GLN A 154 -12.35 8.01 -7.76
N GLN A 155 -11.59 7.84 -8.85
CA GLN A 155 -11.04 6.56 -9.27
C GLN A 155 -10.13 5.96 -8.20
N ALA A 156 -9.23 6.76 -7.61
CA ALA A 156 -8.37 6.31 -6.52
C ALA A 156 -9.21 5.88 -5.30
N ALA A 157 -10.25 6.64 -4.96
CA ALA A 157 -11.16 6.28 -3.87
C ALA A 157 -11.91 4.96 -4.12
N ALA A 158 -12.38 4.73 -5.36
CA ALA A 158 -13.05 3.48 -5.74
C ALA A 158 -12.11 2.27 -5.59
N ILE A 159 -10.89 2.35 -6.10
CA ILE A 159 -9.91 1.26 -5.96
C ILE A 159 -9.51 1.04 -4.50
N ALA A 160 -9.29 2.12 -3.75
CA ALA A 160 -8.96 2.05 -2.33
C ALA A 160 -10.04 1.32 -1.52
N LEU A 161 -11.32 1.62 -1.78
CA LEU A 161 -12.44 0.91 -1.15
C LEU A 161 -12.42 -0.60 -1.46
N GLY A 162 -12.03 -0.98 -2.68
CA GLY A 162 -11.85 -2.39 -3.06
C GLY A 162 -10.71 -3.08 -2.31
N HIS A 163 -9.60 -2.40 -2.05
CA HIS A 163 -8.48 -2.96 -1.27
C HIS A 163 -8.74 -3.02 0.24
N ILE A 164 -9.53 -2.08 0.79
CA ILE A 164 -9.86 -2.06 2.22
C ILE A 164 -10.82 -3.21 2.58
N GLY A 165 -11.77 -3.52 1.71
CA GLY A 165 -12.65 -4.67 1.88
C GLY A 165 -14.15 -4.34 1.79
N THR A 166 -14.96 -5.28 2.25
CA THR A 166 -16.42 -5.30 2.01
C THR A 166 -17.19 -4.15 2.67
N ASP A 167 -16.59 -3.43 3.62
CA ASP A 167 -17.20 -2.22 4.18
C ASP A 167 -17.42 -1.11 3.13
N GLY A 168 -16.61 -1.11 2.06
CA GLY A 168 -16.76 -0.17 0.94
C GLY A 168 -17.83 -0.56 -0.08
N LEU A 169 -18.43 -1.74 0.06
CA LEU A 169 -19.35 -2.32 -0.93
C LEU A 169 -20.56 -1.42 -1.25
N PRO A 170 -21.26 -0.79 -0.28
CA PRO A 170 -22.40 0.07 -0.59
C PRO A 170 -22.02 1.30 -1.44
N ALA A 171 -20.84 1.89 -1.16
CA ALA A 171 -20.36 3.05 -1.89
C ALA A 171 -19.97 2.68 -3.34
N LEU A 172 -19.33 1.53 -3.53
CA LEU A 172 -18.97 1.03 -4.85
C LEU A 172 -20.21 0.69 -5.70
N ILE A 173 -21.21 0.04 -5.12
CA ILE A 173 -22.49 -0.24 -5.81
C ILE A 173 -23.20 1.08 -6.17
N GLY A 174 -23.19 2.06 -5.27
CA GLY A 174 -23.75 3.39 -5.53
C GLY A 174 -23.08 4.09 -6.72
N ALA A 175 -21.74 4.09 -6.74
CA ALA A 175 -20.97 4.71 -7.81
C ALA A 175 -21.15 4.00 -9.17
N LEU A 176 -21.27 2.66 -9.17
CA LEU A 176 -21.54 1.91 -10.39
C LEU A 176 -22.91 2.28 -11.01
N LYS A 177 -23.91 2.55 -10.17
CA LYS A 177 -25.28 2.91 -10.59
C LYS A 177 -25.41 4.34 -11.07
N ASP A 178 -24.61 5.24 -10.52
CA ASP A 178 -24.78 6.67 -10.78
C ASP A 178 -24.33 7.04 -12.20
N LYS A 179 -25.32 7.22 -13.09
CA LYS A 179 -25.10 7.64 -14.48
C LYS A 179 -24.56 9.06 -14.61
N LYS A 180 -24.60 9.88 -13.54
CA LYS A 180 -24.01 11.22 -13.53
C LYS A 180 -22.50 11.16 -13.34
N LEU A 181 -21.98 10.07 -12.77
CA LEU A 181 -20.53 9.88 -12.65
C LEU A 181 -19.94 9.54 -14.02
N ASP A 182 -18.71 10.02 -14.20
CA ASP A 182 -17.93 9.74 -15.39
C ASP A 182 -17.78 8.22 -15.60
N PRO A 183 -17.90 7.72 -16.85
CA PRO A 183 -17.78 6.29 -17.12
C PRO A 183 -16.49 5.66 -16.60
N SER A 184 -15.37 6.39 -16.60
CA SER A 184 -14.10 5.89 -16.07
C SER A 184 -14.15 5.66 -14.55
N VAL A 185 -14.89 6.49 -13.80
CA VAL A 185 -15.12 6.32 -12.36
C VAL A 185 -16.01 5.11 -12.10
N ARG A 186 -17.08 4.94 -12.89
CA ARG A 186 -17.95 3.76 -12.78
C ARG A 186 -17.20 2.46 -13.10
N SER A 187 -16.32 2.48 -14.09
CA SER A 187 -15.43 1.35 -14.41
C SER A 187 -14.49 1.03 -13.26
N LYS A 188 -13.90 2.03 -12.60
CA LYS A 188 -13.08 1.81 -11.41
C LYS A 188 -13.88 1.35 -10.19
N ALA A 189 -15.15 1.73 -10.07
CA ALA A 189 -16.05 1.16 -9.08
C ALA A 189 -16.33 -0.33 -9.35
N ALA A 190 -16.57 -0.72 -10.61
CA ALA A 190 -16.70 -2.13 -10.99
C ALA A 190 -15.41 -2.92 -10.71
N GLU A 191 -14.24 -2.37 -11.03
CA GLU A 191 -12.95 -2.98 -10.69
C GLU A 191 -12.77 -3.14 -9.18
N GLY A 192 -13.11 -2.11 -8.40
CA GLY A 192 -13.16 -2.16 -6.93
C GLY A 192 -14.04 -3.29 -6.40
N LEU A 193 -15.22 -3.51 -7.01
CA LEU A 193 -16.10 -4.63 -6.68
C LEU A 193 -15.47 -5.99 -7.02
N GLY A 194 -14.73 -6.06 -8.12
CA GLY A 194 -13.98 -7.26 -8.51
C GLY A 194 -12.87 -7.62 -7.52
N LEU A 195 -12.15 -6.62 -7.01
CA LEU A 195 -11.08 -6.80 -6.03
C LEU A 195 -11.57 -7.42 -4.71
N LEU A 196 -12.84 -7.20 -4.36
CA LEU A 196 -13.49 -7.84 -3.21
C LEU A 196 -13.79 -9.33 -3.45
N GLY A 197 -13.72 -9.80 -4.70
CA GLY A 197 -13.98 -11.19 -5.07
C GLY A 197 -15.36 -11.68 -4.64
N SER A 198 -15.42 -12.90 -4.09
CA SER A 198 -16.67 -13.52 -3.63
C SER A 198 -17.42 -12.71 -2.55
N GLY A 199 -16.73 -11.82 -1.83
CA GLY A 199 -17.32 -10.92 -0.83
C GLY A 199 -18.28 -9.87 -1.43
N ALA A 200 -18.22 -9.62 -2.74
CA ALA A 200 -19.08 -8.64 -3.43
C ALA A 200 -20.37 -9.25 -4.01
N GLY A 201 -20.82 -10.44 -3.57
CA GLY A 201 -21.97 -11.14 -4.16
C GLY A 201 -23.25 -10.30 -4.33
N SER A 202 -23.53 -9.36 -3.43
CA SER A 202 -24.70 -8.46 -3.55
C SER A 202 -24.59 -7.46 -4.70
N ALA A 203 -23.41 -7.27 -5.29
CA ALA A 203 -23.19 -6.43 -6.46
C ALA A 203 -23.46 -7.14 -7.79
N VAL A 204 -23.59 -8.48 -7.80
CA VAL A 204 -23.79 -9.27 -9.03
C VAL A 204 -24.92 -8.71 -9.89
N PRO A 205 -26.15 -8.44 -9.38
CA PRO A 205 -27.25 -7.97 -10.23
C PRO A 205 -26.95 -6.63 -10.93
N GLU A 206 -26.18 -5.77 -10.28
CA GLU A 206 -25.84 -4.44 -10.79
C GLU A 206 -24.69 -4.49 -11.78
N LEU A 207 -23.71 -5.36 -11.53
CA LEU A 207 -22.67 -5.69 -12.52
C LEU A 207 -23.28 -6.34 -13.76
N THR A 208 -24.28 -7.23 -13.61
CA THR A 208 -25.01 -7.81 -14.75
C THR A 208 -25.71 -6.75 -15.59
N LYS A 209 -26.35 -5.76 -14.96
CA LYS A 209 -26.94 -4.62 -15.68
C LYS A 209 -25.88 -3.78 -16.39
N ALA A 210 -24.73 -3.55 -15.75
CA ALA A 210 -23.61 -2.79 -16.30
C ALA A 210 -22.97 -3.45 -17.53
N LEU A 211 -23.23 -4.74 -17.80
CA LEU A 211 -22.79 -5.41 -19.03
C LEU A 211 -23.37 -4.78 -20.32
N GLY A 212 -24.54 -4.15 -20.23
CA GLY A 212 -25.15 -3.43 -21.34
C GLY A 212 -24.54 -2.06 -21.62
N ASP A 213 -23.67 -1.57 -20.73
CA ASP A 213 -23.03 -0.25 -20.82
C ASP A 213 -21.64 -0.40 -21.44
N THR A 214 -21.48 -0.01 -22.71
CA THR A 214 -20.23 -0.22 -23.47
C THR A 214 -18.98 0.30 -22.78
N GLU A 215 -19.09 1.40 -22.04
CA GLU A 215 -17.95 2.04 -21.37
C GLU A 215 -17.51 1.27 -20.11
N VAL A 216 -18.45 0.57 -19.46
CA VAL A 216 -18.23 -0.13 -18.18
C VAL A 216 -18.21 -1.64 -18.34
N ARG A 217 -18.69 -2.18 -19.47
CA ARG A 217 -18.88 -3.63 -19.66
C ARG A 217 -17.62 -4.43 -19.40
N MET A 218 -16.45 -3.93 -19.82
CA MET A 218 -15.19 -4.65 -19.66
C MET A 218 -14.80 -4.79 -18.19
N ALA A 219 -14.96 -3.72 -17.41
CA ALA A 219 -14.73 -3.75 -15.97
C ALA A 219 -15.76 -4.63 -15.26
N ALA A 220 -17.03 -4.59 -15.68
CA ALA A 220 -18.08 -5.45 -15.13
C ALA A 220 -17.82 -6.94 -15.41
N ILE A 221 -17.39 -7.30 -16.63
CA ILE A 221 -16.99 -8.68 -16.97
C ILE A 221 -15.80 -9.12 -16.12
N GLY A 222 -14.79 -8.25 -15.97
CA GLY A 222 -13.61 -8.51 -15.14
C GLY A 222 -13.99 -8.76 -13.68
N ALA A 223 -14.87 -7.93 -13.11
CA ALA A 223 -15.36 -8.08 -11.75
C ALA A 223 -16.12 -9.40 -11.57
N LEU A 224 -17.10 -9.70 -12.43
CA LEU A 224 -17.84 -10.97 -12.39
C LEU A 224 -16.92 -12.18 -12.53
N SER A 225 -15.86 -12.08 -13.35
CA SER A 225 -14.82 -13.10 -13.49
C SER A 225 -14.04 -13.32 -12.19
N GLN A 226 -13.67 -12.25 -11.49
CA GLN A 226 -12.96 -12.31 -10.20
C GLN A 226 -13.84 -12.85 -9.06
N MET A 227 -15.15 -12.64 -9.13
CA MET A 227 -16.12 -13.18 -8.17
C MET A 227 -16.34 -14.69 -8.31
N GLY A 228 -16.00 -15.27 -9.46
CA GLY A 228 -16.07 -16.72 -9.70
C GLY A 228 -17.49 -17.29 -9.55
N PRO A 229 -17.68 -18.44 -8.88
CA PRO A 229 -18.98 -19.10 -8.74
C PRO A 229 -20.08 -18.25 -8.09
N THR A 230 -19.71 -17.24 -7.28
CA THR A 230 -20.67 -16.30 -6.70
C THR A 230 -21.45 -15.52 -7.77
N ALA A 231 -20.87 -15.34 -8.96
CA ALA A 231 -21.48 -14.64 -10.08
C ALA A 231 -22.26 -15.55 -11.05
N LYS A 232 -22.63 -16.78 -10.64
CA LYS A 232 -23.32 -17.77 -11.50
C LYS A 232 -24.61 -17.24 -12.15
N GLU A 233 -25.33 -16.36 -11.46
CA GLU A 233 -26.53 -15.71 -11.99
C GLU A 233 -26.26 -14.86 -13.25
N SER A 234 -25.04 -14.32 -13.39
CA SER A 234 -24.63 -13.54 -14.56
C SER A 234 -24.32 -14.40 -15.79
N GLN A 235 -24.26 -15.74 -15.67
CA GLN A 235 -23.88 -16.63 -16.76
C GLN A 235 -24.75 -16.42 -18.01
N LYS A 236 -26.07 -16.31 -17.84
CA LYS A 236 -26.99 -16.10 -18.97
C LYS A 236 -26.71 -14.78 -19.70
N ALA A 237 -26.44 -13.71 -18.95
CA ALA A 237 -26.13 -12.40 -19.52
C ALA A 237 -24.78 -12.39 -20.25
N LEU A 238 -23.76 -13.05 -19.67
CA LEU A 238 -22.45 -13.20 -20.31
C LEU A 238 -22.55 -14.01 -21.62
N SER A 239 -23.30 -15.11 -21.64
CA SER A 239 -23.53 -15.87 -22.89
C SER A 239 -24.23 -15.05 -23.96
N ALA A 240 -25.22 -14.23 -23.60
CA ALA A 240 -25.92 -13.36 -24.55
C ALA A 240 -24.96 -12.37 -25.25
N ILE A 241 -23.95 -11.85 -24.54
CA ILE A 241 -22.93 -10.95 -25.11
C ILE A 241 -22.06 -11.71 -26.13
N ALA A 242 -21.70 -12.95 -25.84
CA ALA A 242 -20.89 -13.80 -26.72
C ALA A 242 -21.65 -14.18 -28.01
N GLU A 243 -22.97 -14.33 -27.93
CA GLU A 243 -23.83 -14.68 -29.06
C GLU A 243 -24.24 -13.48 -29.92
N ASP A 244 -24.16 -12.26 -29.37
CA ASP A 244 -24.52 -11.04 -30.10
C ASP A 244 -23.64 -10.86 -31.34
N LYS A 245 -24.31 -10.78 -32.51
CA LYS A 245 -23.68 -10.58 -33.81
C LYS A 245 -22.84 -9.30 -33.86
N LYS A 246 -23.21 -8.26 -33.10
CA LYS A 246 -22.48 -6.99 -33.02
C LYS A 246 -21.09 -7.15 -32.42
N ASN A 247 -20.91 -8.11 -31.52
CA ASN A 247 -19.66 -8.33 -30.78
C ASN A 247 -18.69 -9.30 -31.47
N ARG A 248 -19.10 -9.92 -32.59
CA ARG A 248 -18.31 -10.95 -33.30
C ARG A 248 -16.89 -10.53 -33.67
N ARG A 249 -16.67 -9.23 -33.92
CA ARG A 249 -15.35 -8.69 -34.30
C ARG A 249 -14.50 -8.26 -33.09
N ASP A 250 -15.11 -8.06 -31.92
CA ASP A 250 -14.41 -7.65 -30.71
C ASP A 250 -13.81 -8.88 -30.00
N LYS A 251 -12.64 -9.31 -30.49
CA LYS A 251 -11.93 -10.48 -29.95
C LYS A 251 -11.57 -10.32 -28.47
N ALA A 252 -11.29 -9.09 -28.02
CA ALA A 252 -10.93 -8.81 -26.63
C ALA A 252 -12.13 -9.01 -25.71
N LEU A 253 -13.28 -8.46 -26.08
CA LEU A 253 -14.54 -8.67 -25.36
C LEU A 253 -14.90 -10.16 -25.30
N LEU A 254 -14.88 -10.85 -26.44
CA LEU A 254 -15.24 -12.27 -26.49
C LEU A 254 -14.26 -13.15 -25.69
N GLY A 255 -12.98 -12.80 -25.68
CA GLY A 255 -11.97 -13.44 -24.82
C GLY A 255 -12.31 -13.27 -23.34
N ALA A 256 -12.54 -12.02 -22.91
CA ALA A 256 -12.90 -11.71 -21.53
C ALA A 256 -14.19 -12.41 -21.08
N VAL A 257 -15.22 -12.45 -21.94
CA VAL A 257 -16.49 -13.15 -21.67
C VAL A 257 -16.28 -14.65 -21.53
N LYS A 258 -15.49 -15.27 -22.42
CA LYS A 258 -15.18 -16.71 -22.34
C LYS A 258 -14.43 -17.05 -21.06
N ASP A 259 -13.46 -16.23 -20.67
CA ASP A 259 -12.69 -16.45 -19.43
C ASP A 259 -13.54 -16.23 -18.19
N ALA A 260 -14.41 -15.21 -18.19
CA ALA A 260 -15.41 -15.01 -17.14
C ALA A 260 -16.37 -16.20 -17.03
N LEU A 261 -16.91 -16.69 -18.15
CA LEU A 261 -17.80 -17.86 -18.17
C LEU A 261 -17.13 -19.13 -17.61
N LYS A 262 -15.84 -19.33 -17.83
CA LYS A 262 -15.10 -20.46 -17.22
C LYS A 262 -15.07 -20.33 -15.70
N LYS A 263 -14.66 -19.17 -15.17
CA LYS A 263 -14.55 -18.96 -13.72
C LYS A 263 -15.89 -18.97 -12.99
N VAL A 264 -16.94 -18.49 -13.65
CA VAL A 264 -18.30 -18.43 -13.10
C VAL A 264 -18.97 -19.81 -13.02
N LYS A 265 -18.59 -20.75 -13.90
CA LYS A 265 -19.14 -22.11 -13.90
C LYS A 265 -18.54 -23.02 -12.82
N GLY A 266 -17.36 -22.69 -12.32
CA GLY A 266 -16.55 -23.57 -11.45
C GLY A 266 -15.63 -24.44 -12.29
#